data_AF-A0A8S1T0D1-F1
#
_entry.id   AF-A0A8S1T0D1-F1
#
_cell.length_a   1.000
_cell.length_b   1.000
_cell.length_c   1.000
_cell.angle_alpha   90.00
_cell.angle_beta   90.00
_cell.angle_gamma   90.00
#
_symmetry.space_group_name_H-M   'P 1'
#
loop_
_entity.id
_entity.type
_entity.pdbx_description
1 polymer ?
#
loop_
_entity_poly.entity_id
_entity_poly.type
_entity_poly.pdbx_seq_one_letter_code
_entity_poly.pdbx_strand_id
1 'polypeptide(L)'
;MKKTITLAPDYSKQSFFNDGNFLFCNALPKQLEFIDFGTFQMKYQNKQIPVSVSISEQAIKIDDEKGEKYIQIENVCFKKILHPKTQQLGFRLSKNGQYAEFFGEIVELWKSIKKYVVQADFLLKYKLGSKIGEGYSSSVFKAFKIINGQRFAVKIVDKNMLSRSNNLEKQYLLNELSILRQINHNNLLKLEEIFESEENIYIVTELLEGGALKNSIFKFRFSEEETIILMQSLFRTLHYLHQMNIFHHDIKFDNILLRDQQDLTSVCIINFGKAEILKSNISSSRNLNHHDTNSLISFFRKKDIYAISIIILSIFAKKLYQESQLLDELLMKNYQNVSYIEFMNLLPPLQQFFEILFTEKGRYLIDTLTCNDILNLDVFKLNFQRRTSKFNQGLHVQAFDLKRQSRFLPRPSQKDNLQLSYLQKSLKLPNINDSCEIKATQNQSYSPQTENCLSNRLINECKINNQTPRYSILRKFLSPNV
;
A
#
# COMPACT_ATOMS: atom_id res chain seq x y z
N MET A 1 54.47 6.72 16.81
CA MET A 1 53.53 6.99 15.69
C MET A 1 52.15 7.27 16.27
N LYS A 2 51.75 8.55 16.34
CA LYS A 2 50.38 8.92 16.71
C LYS A 2 49.46 8.44 15.58
N LYS A 3 48.67 7.38 15.82
CA LYS A 3 47.55 7.05 14.93
C LYS A 3 46.61 8.26 14.97
N THR A 4 46.67 9.09 13.93
CA THR A 4 45.66 10.10 13.65
C THR A 4 44.33 9.36 13.62
N ILE A 5 43.51 9.56 14.65
CA ILE A 5 42.13 9.09 14.67
C ILE A 5 41.46 9.83 13.53
N THR A 6 41.39 9.19 12.37
CA THR A 6 40.68 9.71 11.21
C THR A 6 39.24 9.83 11.66
N LEU A 7 38.78 11.07 11.86
CA LEU A 7 37.36 11.36 12.03
C LEU A 7 36.65 10.62 10.90
N ALA A 8 35.72 9.71 11.24
CA ALA A 8 35.00 8.95 10.23
C ALA A 8 34.45 9.94 9.20
N PRO A 9 34.77 9.79 7.90
CA PRO A 9 34.29 10.71 6.87
C PRO A 9 32.75 10.77 6.85
N ASP A 10 32.22 11.97 6.61
CA ASP A 10 30.79 12.17 6.42
C ASP A 10 30.42 11.90 4.95
N TYR A 11 29.67 10.83 4.72
CA TYR A 11 29.23 10.40 3.40
C TYR A 11 27.84 10.95 3.03
N SER A 12 27.22 11.78 3.87
CA SER A 12 25.85 12.23 3.65
C SER A 12 25.65 13.04 2.36
N LYS A 13 26.70 13.68 1.82
CA LYS A 13 26.64 14.34 0.49
C LYS A 13 26.51 13.34 -0.67
N GLN A 14 27.12 12.17 -0.52
CA GLN A 14 27.15 11.10 -1.53
C GLN A 14 26.02 10.08 -1.33
N SER A 15 25.26 10.22 -0.23
CA SER A 15 24.10 9.37 0.04
C SER A 15 23.06 9.51 -1.06
N PHE A 16 22.49 8.38 -1.45
CA PHE A 16 21.32 8.27 -2.32
C PHE A 16 20.13 9.07 -1.78
N PHE A 17 20.02 9.13 -0.45
CA PHE A 17 18.95 9.81 0.26
C PHE A 17 19.20 11.31 0.44
N ASN A 18 20.34 11.84 -0.02
CA ASN A 18 20.60 13.27 0.06
C ASN A 18 19.53 14.08 -0.69
N ASP A 19 18.75 14.85 0.05
CA ASP A 19 17.66 15.70 -0.44
C ASP A 19 18.08 17.17 -0.56
N GLY A 20 19.35 17.49 -0.28
CA GLY A 20 19.87 18.87 -0.28
C GLY A 20 19.46 19.71 0.93
N ASN A 21 18.63 19.19 1.83
CA ASN A 21 18.20 19.92 3.02
C ASN A 21 19.32 19.94 4.08
N PHE A 22 19.33 20.99 4.88
CA PHE A 22 20.22 21.08 6.04
C PHE A 22 19.84 20.09 7.14
N LEU A 23 20.78 19.77 8.02
CA LEU A 23 20.54 18.86 9.14
C LEU A 23 19.54 19.44 10.14
N PHE A 24 19.66 20.73 10.43
CA PHE A 24 18.79 21.45 11.35
C PHE A 24 17.74 22.25 10.59
N CYS A 25 16.50 22.24 11.07
CA CYS A 25 15.43 23.09 10.59
C CYS A 25 14.88 23.98 11.72
N ASN A 26 14.41 25.16 11.34
CA ASN A 26 13.90 26.18 12.27
C ASN A 26 12.40 26.06 12.55
N ALA A 27 11.68 25.29 11.72
CA ALA A 27 10.24 25.11 11.86
C ALA A 27 9.85 23.69 11.42
N LEU A 28 8.85 23.13 12.11
CA LEU A 28 8.23 21.87 11.73
C LEU A 28 6.88 22.13 11.05
N PRO A 29 6.51 21.32 10.04
CA PRO A 29 5.25 21.52 9.32
C PRO A 29 3.96 21.24 10.13
N LYS A 30 4.06 20.69 11.36
CA LYS A 30 2.92 20.21 12.17
C LYS A 30 3.22 20.27 13.67
N GLN A 31 2.16 20.32 14.50
CA GLN A 31 2.25 19.95 15.92
C GLN A 31 2.54 18.45 16.01
N LEU A 32 3.76 18.10 16.40
CA LEU A 32 4.18 16.72 16.64
C LEU A 32 4.18 16.47 18.14
N GLU A 33 3.75 15.28 18.55
CA GLU A 33 3.94 14.82 19.92
C GLU A 33 5.37 14.33 20.09
N PHE A 34 6.04 14.82 21.13
CA PHE A 34 7.42 14.48 21.44
C PHE A 34 7.49 13.69 22.74
N ILE A 35 8.25 12.60 22.70
CA ILE A 35 8.61 11.80 23.87
C ILE A 35 10.01 12.24 24.30
N ASP A 36 10.18 12.58 25.58
CA ASP A 36 11.48 12.95 26.13
C ASP A 36 12.41 11.73 26.27
N PHE A 37 13.66 11.88 25.83
CA PHE A 37 14.73 10.88 25.93
C PHE A 37 15.89 11.36 26.83
N GLY A 38 15.74 12.51 27.48
CA GLY A 38 16.67 13.02 28.49
C GLY A 38 17.82 13.83 27.89
N THR A 39 18.88 13.99 28.69
CA THR A 39 19.98 14.92 28.41
C THR A 39 21.16 14.23 27.72
N PHE A 40 21.69 14.88 26.69
CA PHE A 40 22.85 14.45 25.92
C PHE A 40 23.92 15.54 25.91
N GLN A 41 25.18 15.11 25.75
CA GLN A 41 26.27 16.01 25.40
C GLN A 41 26.35 16.09 23.87
N MET A 42 25.92 17.21 23.30
CA MET A 42 25.96 17.42 21.85
C MET A 42 27.24 18.16 21.46
N LYS A 43 27.92 17.67 20.42
CA LYS A 43 29.01 18.37 19.75
C LYS A 43 28.59 18.81 18.35
N TYR A 44 28.61 20.12 18.14
CA TYR A 44 28.25 20.76 16.87
C TYR A 44 29.14 21.98 16.61
N GLN A 45 29.67 22.13 15.39
CA GLN A 45 30.58 23.23 15.01
C GLN A 45 31.73 23.46 16.01
N ASN A 46 32.36 22.38 16.48
CA ASN A 46 33.44 22.36 17.48
C ASN A 46 33.06 22.83 18.91
N LYS A 47 31.79 23.10 19.18
CA LYS A 47 31.30 23.40 20.53
C LYS A 47 30.64 22.16 21.13
N GLN A 48 30.83 21.95 22.42
CA GLN A 48 30.14 20.92 23.19
C GLN A 48 29.15 21.59 24.13
N ILE A 49 27.89 21.19 24.07
CA ILE A 49 26.77 21.83 24.77
C ILE A 49 25.86 20.73 25.32
N PRO A 50 25.42 20.82 26.59
CA PRO A 50 24.35 19.94 27.10
C PRO A 50 23.03 20.29 26.42
N VAL A 51 22.29 19.27 25.99
CA VAL A 51 20.99 19.44 25.32
C VAL A 51 20.00 18.41 25.82
N SER A 52 18.73 18.78 25.89
CA SER A 52 17.63 17.83 26.08
C SER A 52 17.14 17.35 24.72
N VAL A 53 16.91 16.04 24.58
CA VAL A 53 16.52 15.41 23.31
C VAL A 53 15.16 14.77 23.46
N SER A 54 14.22 15.19 22.62
CA SER A 54 12.90 14.57 22.53
C SER A 54 12.62 14.12 21.10
N ILE A 55 11.80 13.09 20.90
CA ILE A 55 11.63 12.42 19.60
C ILE A 55 10.15 12.29 19.28
N SER A 56 9.84 12.51 18.01
CA SER A 56 8.54 12.21 17.40
C SER A 56 8.75 11.25 16.22
N GLU A 57 7.65 10.85 15.56
CA GLU A 57 7.71 9.98 14.38
C GLU A 57 8.47 10.60 13.18
N GLN A 58 8.66 11.92 13.16
CA GLN A 58 9.22 12.63 12.00
C GLN A 58 10.43 13.50 12.33
N ALA A 59 10.61 13.87 13.60
CA ALA A 59 11.61 14.84 14.01
C ALA A 59 12.22 14.52 15.38
N ILE A 60 13.49 14.88 15.54
CA ILE A 60 14.15 15.01 16.85
C ILE A 60 14.11 16.49 17.23
N LYS A 61 13.56 16.79 18.40
CA LYS A 61 13.64 18.09 19.06
C LYS A 61 14.88 18.12 19.95
N ILE A 62 15.64 19.20 19.84
CA ILE A 62 16.85 19.45 20.62
C ILE A 62 16.63 20.79 21.32
N ASP A 63 16.63 20.76 22.64
CA ASP A 63 16.45 21.94 23.47
C ASP A 63 17.77 22.30 24.17
N ASP A 64 18.20 23.55 24.00
CA ASP A 64 19.42 24.10 24.61
C ASP A 64 19.13 25.48 25.24
N GLU A 65 20.10 26.08 25.93
CA GLU A 65 19.92 27.39 26.60
C GLU A 65 19.50 28.54 25.66
N LYS A 66 19.68 28.38 24.35
CA LYS A 66 19.33 29.37 23.31
C LYS A 66 17.98 29.09 22.67
N GLY A 67 17.34 27.99 23.03
CA GLY A 67 16.03 27.56 22.56
C GLY A 67 16.08 26.30 21.70
N GLU A 68 14.95 26.04 21.06
CA GLU A 68 14.67 24.77 20.41
C GLU A 68 15.18 24.71 18.97
N LYS A 69 15.71 23.54 18.59
CA LYS A 69 16.09 23.19 17.22
C LYS A 69 15.52 21.83 16.86
N TYR A 70 15.32 21.61 15.57
CA TYR A 70 14.71 20.39 15.08
C TYR A 70 15.58 19.73 14.02
N ILE A 71 15.59 18.40 14.01
CA ILE A 71 16.19 17.57 12.96
C ILE A 71 15.07 16.70 12.39
N GLN A 72 14.72 16.88 11.12
CA GLN A 72 13.83 15.93 10.43
C GLN A 72 14.59 14.63 10.22
N ILE A 73 14.06 13.53 10.74
CA ILE A 73 14.77 12.24 10.80
C ILE A 73 14.82 11.57 9.43
N GLU A 74 13.87 11.90 8.55
CA GLU A 74 13.84 11.37 7.19
C GLU A 74 15.13 11.73 6.44
N ASN A 75 15.73 10.69 5.84
CA ASN A 75 16.96 10.78 5.05
C ASN A 75 18.21 11.22 5.81
N VAL A 76 18.18 11.18 7.15
CA VAL A 76 19.38 11.42 7.97
C VAL A 76 20.23 10.17 8.05
N CYS A 77 21.53 10.32 7.83
CA CYS A 77 22.51 9.27 8.06
C CYS A 77 22.80 9.14 9.56
N PHE A 78 22.72 7.92 10.10
CA PHE A 78 23.00 7.60 11.49
C PHE A 78 24.22 6.71 11.60
N LYS A 79 25.16 7.08 12.48
CA LYS A 79 26.34 6.27 12.80
C LYS A 79 26.56 6.20 14.29
N LYS A 80 26.74 5.00 14.83
CA LYS A 80 27.20 4.82 16.23
C LYS A 80 28.67 5.20 16.33
N ILE A 81 29.01 5.96 17.36
CA ILE A 81 30.38 6.45 17.58
C ILE A 81 30.74 6.32 19.07
N LEU A 82 32.04 6.29 19.35
CA LEU A 82 32.58 6.38 20.70
C LEU A 82 33.26 7.74 20.86
N HIS A 83 33.05 8.37 22.01
CA HIS A 83 33.72 9.62 22.31
C HIS A 83 35.24 9.38 22.38
N PRO A 84 36.08 10.15 21.65
CA PRO A 84 37.51 9.84 21.51
C PRO A 84 38.29 9.77 22.83
N LYS A 85 37.92 10.60 23.81
CA LYS A 85 38.58 10.66 25.13
C LYS A 85 37.94 9.73 26.17
N THR A 86 36.64 9.87 26.40
CA THR A 86 35.91 9.16 27.47
C THR A 86 35.48 7.74 27.09
N GLN A 87 35.56 7.35 25.81
CA GLN A 87 34.98 6.11 25.28
C GLN A 87 33.46 5.96 25.54
N GLN A 88 32.78 7.05 25.90
CA GLN A 88 31.34 7.07 26.08
C GLN A 88 30.65 6.80 24.73
N LEU A 89 29.62 5.96 24.76
CA LEU A 89 28.83 5.65 23.58
C LEU A 89 28.02 6.87 23.13
N GLY A 90 27.91 7.04 21.83
CA GLY A 90 27.18 8.13 21.22
C GLY A 90 26.72 7.79 19.81
N PHE A 91 26.12 8.77 19.15
CA PHE A 91 25.74 8.68 17.76
C PHE A 91 26.03 9.99 17.02
N ARG A 92 26.24 9.86 15.71
CA ARG A 92 26.34 10.96 14.79
C ARG A 92 25.13 10.93 13.86
N LEU A 93 24.49 12.07 13.71
CA LEU A 93 23.53 12.35 12.65
C LEU A 93 24.21 13.21 11.60
N SER A 94 24.10 12.83 10.33
CA SER A 94 24.59 13.66 9.24
C SER A 94 23.62 13.77 8.07
N LYS A 95 23.60 14.95 7.45
CA LYS A 95 22.74 15.30 6.32
C LYS A 95 23.38 16.42 5.51
N ASN A 96 23.45 16.25 4.19
CA ASN A 96 24.02 17.21 3.24
C ASN A 96 25.39 17.81 3.66
N GLY A 97 26.28 17.00 4.23
CA GLY A 97 27.62 17.41 4.67
C GLY A 97 27.68 18.15 6.00
N GLN A 98 26.55 18.28 6.70
CA GLN A 98 26.50 18.73 8.08
C GLN A 98 26.35 17.53 9.00
N TYR A 99 26.94 17.59 10.18
CA TYR A 99 26.77 16.56 11.20
C TYR A 99 26.73 17.13 12.60
N ALA A 100 26.05 16.41 13.49
CA ALA A 100 26.05 16.62 14.93
C ALA A 100 26.30 15.29 15.64
N GLU A 101 27.09 15.31 16.71
CA GLU A 101 27.43 14.15 17.53
C GLU A 101 26.75 14.28 18.89
N PHE A 102 26.17 13.19 19.41
CA PHE A 102 25.45 13.15 20.68
C PHE A 102 26.01 12.02 21.52
N PHE A 103 26.37 12.31 22.77
CA PHE A 103 26.92 11.34 23.73
C PHE A 103 26.01 11.24 24.95
N GLY A 104 25.62 10.03 25.32
CA GLY A 104 24.61 9.77 26.36
C GLY A 104 24.03 8.36 26.26
N GLU A 105 22.87 8.14 26.88
CA GLU A 105 22.15 6.87 26.81
C GLU A 105 21.44 6.70 25.46
N ILE A 106 22.04 5.92 24.55
CA ILE A 106 21.57 5.86 23.16
C ILE A 106 20.59 4.71 22.87
N VAL A 107 20.42 3.73 23.77
CA VAL A 107 19.80 2.43 23.43
C VAL A 107 18.31 2.59 23.07
N GLU A 108 17.53 3.28 23.91
CA GLU A 108 16.10 3.48 23.67
C GLU A 108 15.85 4.49 22.54
N LEU A 109 16.64 5.57 22.48
CA LEU A 109 16.62 6.52 21.36
C LEU A 109 16.84 5.80 20.04
N TRP A 110 17.86 4.95 19.98
CA TRP A 110 18.19 4.16 18.81
C TRP A 110 17.04 3.26 18.37
N LYS A 111 16.42 2.53 19.30
CA LYS A 111 15.27 1.67 18.99
C LYS A 111 14.11 2.45 18.38
N SER A 112 13.90 3.68 18.80
CA SER A 112 12.80 4.55 18.32
C SER A 112 13.05 5.14 16.94
N ILE A 113 14.31 5.46 16.58
CA ILE A 113 14.63 6.14 15.32
C ILE A 113 15.15 5.24 14.20
N LYS A 114 15.56 4.00 14.50
CA LYS A 114 16.26 3.10 13.57
C LYS A 114 15.54 2.84 12.23
N LYS A 115 14.20 2.90 12.22
CA LYS A 115 13.38 2.67 11.03
C LYS A 115 13.32 3.91 10.11
N TYR A 116 13.63 5.09 10.64
CA TYR A 116 13.54 6.36 9.93
C TYR A 116 14.89 6.81 9.36
N VAL A 117 15.98 6.59 10.10
CA VAL A 117 17.34 6.95 9.68
C VAL A 117 17.95 5.94 8.70
N VAL A 118 18.98 6.38 7.98
CA VAL A 118 19.80 5.55 7.09
C VAL A 118 21.09 5.17 7.81
N GLN A 119 21.37 3.89 7.95
CA GLN A 119 22.58 3.41 8.64
C GLN A 119 23.67 2.96 7.68
N ALA A 120 24.89 2.85 8.19
CA ALA A 120 26.00 2.18 7.50
C ALA A 120 26.19 0.74 8.00
N ASP A 121 27.07 0.00 7.33
CA ASP A 121 27.65 -1.25 7.84
C ASP A 121 26.63 -2.39 8.08
N PHE A 122 25.72 -2.62 7.13
CA PHE A 122 24.70 -3.69 7.17
C PHE A 122 25.27 -5.06 7.64
N LEU A 123 26.42 -5.46 7.10
CA LEU A 123 27.06 -6.75 7.40
C LEU A 123 27.58 -6.88 8.84
N LEU A 124 27.75 -5.78 9.58
CA LEU A 124 28.10 -5.84 11.00
C LEU A 124 26.92 -6.23 11.89
N LYS A 125 25.68 -6.13 11.37
CA LYS A 125 24.46 -6.37 12.14
C LYS A 125 23.64 -7.54 11.61
N TYR A 126 23.73 -7.82 10.32
CA TYR A 126 22.96 -8.86 9.66
C TYR A 126 23.85 -9.79 8.84
N LYS A 127 23.56 -11.08 8.93
CA LYS A 127 24.10 -12.12 8.05
C LYS A 127 23.11 -12.38 6.92
N LEU A 128 23.57 -12.37 5.68
CA LEU A 128 22.77 -12.74 4.51
C LEU A 128 22.52 -14.25 4.45
N GLY A 129 21.30 -14.61 4.04
CA GLY A 129 20.86 -15.96 3.76
C GLY A 129 20.56 -16.18 2.29
N SER A 130 19.67 -17.13 2.00
CA SER A 130 19.26 -17.48 0.63
C SER A 130 18.46 -16.36 -0.04
N LYS A 131 18.60 -16.24 -1.37
CA LYS A 131 17.73 -15.41 -2.21
C LYS A 131 16.29 -15.94 -2.15
N ILE A 132 15.33 -15.05 -2.02
CA ILE A 132 13.88 -15.36 -1.96
C ILE A 132 13.06 -14.57 -3.00
N GLY A 133 13.65 -13.56 -3.63
CA GLY A 133 13.00 -12.78 -4.68
C GLY A 133 13.99 -12.03 -5.55
N GLU A 134 13.53 -11.64 -6.74
CA GLU A 134 14.31 -10.92 -7.74
C GLU A 134 13.40 -9.91 -8.45
N GLY A 135 13.93 -8.71 -8.66
CA GLY A 135 13.34 -7.65 -9.46
C GLY A 135 14.40 -7.02 -10.38
N TYR A 136 14.04 -5.95 -11.08
CA TYR A 136 14.91 -5.33 -12.08
C TYR A 136 16.21 -4.75 -11.49
N SER A 137 16.09 -3.88 -10.48
CA SER A 137 17.22 -3.20 -9.81
C SER A 137 17.49 -3.75 -8.41
N SER A 138 16.78 -4.81 -8.00
CA SER A 138 16.85 -5.32 -6.64
C SER A 138 16.70 -6.83 -6.52
N SER A 139 17.23 -7.38 -5.44
CA SER A 139 17.07 -8.78 -5.07
C SER A 139 16.71 -8.89 -3.59
N VAL A 140 15.85 -9.83 -3.25
CA VAL A 140 15.39 -10.03 -1.87
C VAL A 140 16.02 -11.30 -1.32
N PHE A 141 16.60 -11.22 -0.12
CA PHE A 141 17.26 -12.33 0.57
C PHE A 141 16.67 -12.51 1.98
N LYS A 142 16.78 -13.72 2.52
CA LYS A 142 16.67 -13.90 3.98
C LYS A 142 17.84 -13.20 4.64
N ALA A 143 17.62 -12.63 5.82
CA ALA A 143 18.65 -12.05 6.66
C ALA A 143 18.47 -12.49 8.12
N PHE A 144 19.59 -12.60 8.83
CA PHE A 144 19.62 -13.03 10.23
C PHE A 144 20.37 -11.98 11.05
N LYS A 145 19.69 -11.41 12.04
CA LYS A 145 20.33 -10.45 12.95
C LYS A 145 21.37 -11.16 13.79
N ILE A 146 22.61 -10.67 13.78
CA ILE A 146 23.77 -11.40 14.36
C ILE A 146 23.60 -11.63 15.86
N ILE A 147 23.05 -10.65 16.59
CA ILE A 147 22.98 -10.69 18.05
C ILE A 147 22.04 -11.77 18.61
N ASN A 148 20.97 -12.11 17.91
CA ASN A 148 19.91 -12.99 18.43
C ASN A 148 19.37 -14.01 17.41
N GLY A 149 19.91 -14.03 16.19
CA GLY A 149 19.46 -14.92 15.11
C GLY A 149 18.07 -14.61 14.55
N GLN A 150 17.45 -13.49 14.94
CA GLN A 150 16.11 -13.13 14.47
C GLN A 150 16.10 -12.99 12.95
N ARG A 151 15.06 -13.55 12.32
CA ARG A 151 14.93 -13.65 10.86
C ARG A 151 14.20 -12.44 10.29
N PHE A 152 14.70 -11.97 9.16
CA PHE A 152 14.20 -10.83 8.40
C PHE A 152 14.27 -11.13 6.90
N ALA A 153 13.61 -10.29 6.10
CA ALA A 153 13.89 -10.17 4.68
C ALA A 153 14.71 -8.90 4.45
N VAL A 154 15.63 -8.94 3.49
CA VAL A 154 16.38 -7.75 3.05
C VAL A 154 16.26 -7.62 1.54
N LYS A 155 15.72 -6.48 1.09
CA LYS A 155 15.75 -6.06 -0.31
C LYS A 155 17.03 -5.26 -0.53
N ILE A 156 17.93 -5.81 -1.34
CA ILE A 156 19.19 -5.17 -1.74
C ILE A 156 18.95 -4.51 -3.10
N VAL A 157 19.16 -3.20 -3.17
CA VAL A 157 18.96 -2.41 -4.38
C VAL A 157 20.30 -1.89 -4.87
N ASP A 158 20.65 -2.19 -6.11
CA ASP A 158 21.88 -1.74 -6.76
C ASP A 158 21.71 -0.29 -7.22
N LYS A 159 22.55 0.62 -6.68
CA LYS A 159 22.47 2.04 -7.00
C LYS A 159 22.87 2.34 -8.43
N ASN A 160 23.83 1.62 -9.00
CA ASN A 160 24.26 1.81 -10.38
C ASN A 160 23.14 1.41 -11.35
N MET A 161 22.42 0.33 -11.06
CA MET A 161 21.25 -0.08 -11.83
C MET A 161 20.09 0.91 -11.70
N LEU A 162 19.84 1.42 -10.49
CA LEU A 162 18.88 2.50 -10.27
C LEU A 162 19.24 3.78 -11.04
N SER A 163 20.51 4.20 -11.04
CA SER A 163 20.96 5.40 -11.76
C SER A 163 20.85 5.25 -13.28
N ARG A 164 20.94 4.02 -13.81
CA ARG A 164 20.71 3.74 -15.24
C ARG A 164 19.25 3.62 -15.62
N SER A 165 18.37 3.36 -14.65
CA SER A 165 16.93 3.34 -14.88
C SER A 165 16.38 4.76 -15.06
N ASN A 166 15.12 4.87 -15.48
CA ASN A 166 14.45 6.17 -15.48
C ASN A 166 14.26 6.68 -14.03
N ASN A 167 14.07 7.99 -13.87
CA ASN A 167 13.84 8.59 -12.54
C ASN A 167 12.63 8.00 -11.80
N LEU A 168 11.75 7.24 -12.47
CA LEU A 168 10.56 6.63 -11.87
C LEU A 168 10.90 5.53 -10.87
N GLU A 169 11.86 4.64 -11.14
CA GLU A 169 12.25 3.59 -10.18
C GLU A 169 12.80 4.17 -8.88
N LYS A 170 13.62 5.22 -8.98
CA LYS A 170 14.09 5.99 -7.82
C LYS A 170 12.92 6.59 -7.04
N GLN A 171 11.95 7.20 -7.73
CA GLN A 171 10.76 7.76 -7.10
C GLN A 171 9.91 6.69 -6.41
N TYR A 172 9.71 5.53 -7.03
CA TYR A 172 8.99 4.41 -6.44
C TYR A 172 9.67 3.87 -5.19
N LEU A 173 11.00 3.74 -5.20
CA LEU A 173 11.74 3.33 -4.00
C LEU A 173 11.59 4.32 -2.85
N LEU A 174 11.74 5.62 -3.14
CA LEU A 174 11.60 6.68 -2.13
C LEU A 174 10.17 6.74 -1.58
N ASN A 175 9.17 6.59 -2.46
CA ASN A 175 7.76 6.57 -2.08
C ASN A 175 7.42 5.35 -1.21
N GLU A 176 7.89 4.16 -1.60
CA GLU A 176 7.74 2.93 -0.82
C GLU A 176 8.30 3.11 0.60
N LEU A 177 9.53 3.62 0.73
CA LEU A 177 10.15 3.85 2.03
C LEU A 177 9.44 4.92 2.87
N SER A 178 8.98 6.01 2.24
CA SER A 178 8.23 7.06 2.92
C SER A 178 6.94 6.52 3.54
N ILE A 179 6.21 5.67 2.82
CA ILE A 179 4.97 5.05 3.31
C ILE A 179 5.26 4.00 4.38
N LEU A 180 6.23 3.10 4.15
CA LEU A 180 6.61 2.05 5.10
C LEU A 180 7.06 2.59 6.46
N ARG A 181 7.61 3.81 6.52
CA ARG A 181 7.98 4.49 7.77
C ARG A 181 6.77 4.95 8.60
N GLN A 182 5.67 5.29 7.94
CA GLN A 182 4.47 5.90 8.53
C GLN A 182 3.41 4.86 8.93
N ILE A 183 3.30 3.76 8.18
CA ILE A 183 2.27 2.76 8.43
C ILE A 183 2.63 1.80 9.57
N ASN A 184 1.62 1.36 10.31
CA ASN A 184 1.74 0.32 11.33
C ASN A 184 0.43 -0.47 11.45
N HIS A 185 0.35 -1.59 10.74
CA HIS A 185 -0.84 -2.46 10.72
C HIS A 185 -0.43 -3.93 10.59
N ASN A 186 -1.21 -4.86 11.16
CA ASN A 186 -0.85 -6.28 11.18
C ASN A 186 -0.87 -6.96 9.81
N ASN A 187 -1.58 -6.39 8.83
CA ASN A 187 -1.65 -6.91 7.47
C ASN A 187 -0.87 -6.03 6.47
N LEU A 188 0.06 -5.20 6.96
CA LEU A 188 0.99 -4.41 6.16
C LEU A 188 2.43 -4.79 6.49
N LEU A 189 3.31 -4.68 5.50
CA LEU A 189 4.73 -4.99 5.67
C LEU A 189 5.37 -4.04 6.67
N LYS A 190 6.05 -4.60 7.68
CA LYS A 190 6.79 -3.83 8.68
C LYS A 190 8.24 -3.62 8.25
N LEU A 191 8.64 -2.35 8.15
CA LEU A 191 10.02 -1.93 8.00
C LEU A 191 10.74 -2.02 9.36
N GLU A 192 11.88 -2.68 9.38
CA GLU A 192 12.74 -2.77 10.57
C GLU A 192 13.82 -1.67 10.51
N GLU A 193 14.62 -1.64 9.44
CA GLU A 193 15.80 -0.77 9.33
C GLU A 193 16.21 -0.52 7.87
N ILE A 194 16.91 0.58 7.61
CA ILE A 194 17.48 0.93 6.30
C ILE A 194 18.99 1.11 6.44
N PHE A 195 19.74 0.54 5.49
CA PHE A 195 21.17 0.73 5.37
C PHE A 195 21.57 1.18 3.97
N GLU A 196 22.72 1.82 3.91
CA GLU A 196 23.36 2.26 2.68
C GLU A 196 24.85 1.95 2.73
N SER A 197 25.37 1.31 1.68
CA SER A 197 26.81 1.24 1.38
C SER A 197 27.10 2.08 0.15
N GLU A 198 28.34 2.10 -0.33
CA GLU A 198 28.69 2.84 -1.56
C GLU A 198 27.83 2.39 -2.76
N GLU A 199 27.73 1.08 -2.98
CA GLU A 199 27.07 0.50 -4.16
C GLU A 199 25.60 0.14 -3.95
N ASN A 200 25.14 -0.10 -2.71
CA ASN A 200 23.87 -0.76 -2.45
C ASN A 200 23.04 -0.05 -1.37
N ILE A 201 21.72 -0.18 -1.48
CA ILE A 201 20.74 0.15 -0.44
C ILE A 201 20.16 -1.15 0.09
N TYR A 202 20.07 -1.29 1.42
CA TYR A 202 19.51 -2.48 2.07
C TYR A 202 18.28 -2.08 2.86
N ILE A 203 17.13 -2.64 2.49
CA ILE A 203 15.85 -2.40 3.15
C ILE A 203 15.49 -3.65 3.93
N VAL A 204 15.59 -3.59 5.25
CA VAL A 204 15.31 -4.72 6.14
C VAL A 204 13.86 -4.65 6.59
N THR A 205 13.10 -5.68 6.29
CA THR A 205 11.69 -5.84 6.69
C THR A 205 11.50 -7.12 7.46
N GLU A 206 10.36 -7.27 8.11
CA GLU A 206 9.94 -8.59 8.58
C GLU A 206 9.95 -9.63 7.44
N LEU A 207 10.20 -10.88 7.81
CA LEU A 207 10.15 -12.01 6.88
C LEU A 207 8.72 -12.54 6.80
N LEU A 208 8.20 -12.68 5.58
CA LEU A 208 6.90 -13.28 5.30
C LEU A 208 7.12 -14.69 4.76
N GLU A 209 6.85 -15.72 5.56
CA GLU A 209 7.23 -17.11 5.26
C GLU A 209 6.17 -17.87 4.45
N GLY A 210 4.94 -17.36 4.37
CA GLY A 210 3.84 -18.00 3.65
C GLY A 210 3.84 -17.81 2.13
N GLY A 211 4.75 -16.97 1.60
CA GLY A 211 4.87 -16.72 0.16
C GLY A 211 3.70 -15.94 -0.43
N ALA A 212 3.62 -15.87 -1.76
CA ALA A 212 2.60 -15.09 -2.46
C ALA A 212 1.23 -15.78 -2.46
N LEU A 213 0.16 -15.01 -2.19
CA LEU A 213 -1.22 -15.49 -2.17
C LEU A 213 -1.62 -16.18 -3.48
N LYS A 214 -1.09 -15.69 -4.62
CA LYS A 214 -1.28 -16.28 -5.95
C LYS A 214 -0.94 -17.77 -6.00
N ASN A 215 0.09 -18.18 -5.27
CA ASN A 215 0.54 -19.57 -5.23
C ASN A 215 -0.37 -20.41 -4.34
N SER A 216 -0.97 -19.80 -3.31
CA SER A 216 -1.84 -20.49 -2.37
C SER A 216 -3.20 -20.83 -2.98
N ILE A 217 -3.74 -20.00 -3.89
CA ILE A 217 -5.03 -20.25 -4.56
C ILE A 217 -5.03 -21.57 -5.34
N PHE A 218 -3.94 -21.88 -6.03
CA PHE A 218 -3.84 -23.12 -6.80
C PHE A 218 -3.48 -24.33 -5.94
N LYS A 219 -2.86 -24.12 -4.78
CA LYS A 219 -2.38 -25.19 -3.90
C LYS A 219 -3.40 -25.61 -2.85
N PHE A 220 -4.18 -24.66 -2.33
CA PHE A 220 -5.10 -24.87 -1.22
C PHE A 220 -6.53 -24.53 -1.63
N ARG A 221 -7.49 -25.30 -1.12
CA ARG A 221 -8.92 -24.94 -1.22
C ARG A 221 -9.25 -24.05 -0.02
N PHE A 222 -9.51 -22.78 -0.28
CA PHE A 222 -10.08 -21.88 0.71
C PHE A 222 -11.53 -22.29 0.97
N SER A 223 -11.89 -22.49 2.22
CA SER A 223 -13.28 -22.52 2.65
C SER A 223 -13.91 -21.13 2.50
N GLU A 224 -15.24 -21.06 2.47
CA GLU A 224 -15.94 -19.78 2.46
C GLU A 224 -15.62 -18.97 3.72
N GLU A 225 -15.52 -19.64 4.87
CA GLU A 225 -15.11 -19.04 6.15
C GLU A 225 -13.72 -18.40 6.06
N GLU A 226 -12.70 -19.13 5.59
CA GLU A 226 -11.35 -18.58 5.42
C GLU A 226 -11.34 -17.42 4.41
N THR A 227 -12.13 -17.52 3.35
CA THR A 227 -12.24 -16.46 2.35
C THR A 227 -12.85 -15.21 2.96
N ILE A 228 -13.91 -15.32 3.77
CA ILE A 228 -14.54 -14.18 4.46
C ILE A 228 -13.58 -13.55 5.47
N ILE A 229 -12.80 -14.33 6.22
CA ILE A 229 -11.80 -13.80 7.16
C ILE A 229 -10.68 -13.07 6.40
N LEU A 230 -10.23 -13.63 5.27
CA LEU A 230 -9.26 -12.99 4.37
C LEU A 230 -9.81 -11.68 3.82
N MET A 231 -11.05 -11.68 3.30
CA MET A 231 -11.75 -10.48 2.82
C MET A 231 -11.79 -9.40 3.90
N GLN A 232 -12.20 -9.77 5.10
CA GLN A 232 -12.32 -8.85 6.23
C GLN A 232 -10.97 -8.22 6.59
N SER A 233 -9.90 -9.03 6.55
CA SER A 233 -8.54 -8.56 6.82
C SER A 233 -8.07 -7.57 5.74
N LEU A 234 -8.32 -7.87 4.46
CA LEU A 234 -7.95 -6.98 3.36
C LEU A 234 -8.71 -5.64 3.41
N PHE A 235 -10.03 -5.65 3.64
CA PHE A 235 -10.80 -4.40 3.71
C PHE A 235 -10.50 -3.57 4.95
N ARG A 236 -10.22 -4.19 6.11
CA ARG A 236 -9.73 -3.46 7.30
C ARG A 236 -8.39 -2.79 7.05
N THR A 237 -7.50 -3.49 6.35
CA THR A 237 -6.18 -2.96 5.96
C THR A 237 -6.32 -1.77 5.03
N LEU A 238 -7.22 -1.89 4.04
CA LEU A 238 -7.44 -0.82 3.08
C LEU A 238 -8.14 0.39 3.74
N HIS A 239 -9.07 0.14 4.66
CA HIS A 239 -9.68 1.19 5.47
C HIS A 239 -8.63 2.00 6.24
N TYR A 240 -7.68 1.33 6.90
CA TYR A 240 -6.57 1.97 7.61
C TYR A 240 -5.74 2.87 6.67
N LEU A 241 -5.35 2.37 5.49
CA LEU A 241 -4.61 3.17 4.50
C LEU A 241 -5.41 4.39 4.03
N HIS A 242 -6.70 4.20 3.71
CA HIS A 242 -7.57 5.27 3.23
C HIS A 242 -7.84 6.33 4.28
N GLN A 243 -7.90 5.99 5.58
CA GLN A 243 -7.99 6.98 6.67
C GLN A 243 -6.74 7.86 6.75
N MET A 244 -5.58 7.33 6.35
CA MET A 244 -4.33 8.08 6.25
C MET A 244 -4.18 8.81 4.90
N ASN A 245 -5.20 8.78 4.02
CA ASN A 245 -5.15 9.26 2.64
C ASN A 245 -4.01 8.63 1.81
N ILE A 246 -3.72 7.36 2.09
CA ILE A 246 -2.78 6.54 1.34
C ILE A 246 -3.59 5.59 0.46
N PHE A 247 -3.40 5.66 -0.85
CA PHE A 247 -4.05 4.80 -1.83
C PHE A 247 -3.00 3.93 -2.51
N HIS A 248 -3.21 2.62 -2.57
CA HIS A 248 -2.14 1.70 -2.94
C HIS A 248 -1.90 1.64 -4.46
N HIS A 249 -2.97 1.70 -5.26
CA HIS A 249 -2.97 1.78 -6.73
C HIS A 249 -2.36 0.60 -7.51
N ASP A 250 -1.79 -0.41 -6.84
CA ASP A 250 -1.16 -1.61 -7.42
C ASP A 250 -1.51 -2.86 -6.59
N ILE A 251 -2.72 -2.92 -6.02
CA ILE A 251 -3.18 -4.12 -5.31
C ILE A 251 -3.39 -5.23 -6.34
N LYS A 252 -2.64 -6.31 -6.18
CA LYS A 252 -2.69 -7.50 -7.04
C LYS A 252 -2.17 -8.70 -6.30
N PHE A 253 -2.40 -9.87 -6.87
CA PHE A 253 -1.96 -11.15 -6.32
C PHE A 253 -0.47 -11.25 -5.99
N ASP A 254 0.39 -10.62 -6.78
CA ASP A 254 1.84 -10.59 -6.53
C ASP A 254 2.23 -9.73 -5.31
N ASN A 255 1.40 -8.75 -4.96
CA ASN A 255 1.65 -7.79 -3.89
C ASN A 255 0.90 -8.15 -2.59
N ILE A 256 0.31 -9.35 -2.51
CA ILE A 256 -0.27 -9.90 -1.27
C ILE A 256 0.48 -11.18 -0.93
N LEU A 257 1.22 -11.14 0.18
CA LEU A 257 1.94 -12.28 0.72
C LEU A 257 1.23 -12.81 1.97
N LEU A 258 1.58 -14.02 2.39
CA LEU A 258 1.15 -14.61 3.65
C LEU A 258 2.30 -14.57 4.66
N ARG A 259 2.01 -14.23 5.92
CA ARG A 259 3.00 -14.27 7.00
C ARG A 259 3.39 -15.71 7.32
N ASP A 260 2.38 -16.57 7.43
CA ASP A 260 2.52 -17.97 7.73
C ASP A 260 1.90 -18.80 6.59
N GLN A 261 2.63 -19.83 6.14
CA GLN A 261 2.17 -20.75 5.11
C GLN A 261 0.95 -21.56 5.56
N GLN A 262 0.79 -21.76 6.87
CA GLN A 262 -0.29 -22.53 7.47
C GLN A 262 -1.52 -21.67 7.83
N ASP A 263 -1.38 -20.35 7.83
CA ASP A 263 -2.49 -19.43 8.07
C ASP A 263 -2.79 -18.61 6.81
N LEU A 264 -3.75 -19.11 6.03
CA LEU A 264 -4.23 -18.46 4.81
C LEU A 264 -4.87 -17.09 5.08
N THR A 265 -5.21 -16.78 6.34
CA THR A 265 -5.79 -15.49 6.74
C THR A 265 -4.72 -14.47 7.15
N SER A 266 -3.46 -14.88 7.25
CA SER A 266 -2.30 -14.05 7.63
C SER A 266 -1.79 -13.14 6.51
N VAL A 267 -2.70 -12.57 5.71
CA VAL A 267 -2.39 -11.74 4.56
C VAL A 267 -1.61 -10.48 4.93
N CYS A 268 -0.67 -10.11 4.06
CA CYS A 268 0.16 -8.94 4.19
C CYS A 268 0.29 -8.25 2.83
N ILE A 269 -0.17 -7.01 2.74
CA ILE A 269 0.00 -6.18 1.54
C ILE A 269 1.41 -5.60 1.55
N ILE A 270 2.07 -5.64 0.39
CA ILE A 270 3.43 -5.17 0.16
C ILE A 270 3.50 -4.23 -1.04
N ASN A 271 4.67 -3.61 -1.26
CA ASN A 271 5.01 -2.84 -2.46
C ASN A 271 4.20 -1.54 -2.65
N PHE A 272 4.62 -0.50 -1.94
CA PHE A 272 4.01 0.84 -1.97
C PHE A 272 4.63 1.77 -3.03
N GLY A 273 5.42 1.25 -3.98
CA GLY A 273 6.14 2.11 -4.92
C GLY A 273 5.24 3.04 -5.74
N LYS A 274 4.08 2.53 -6.18
CA LYS A 274 3.09 3.28 -6.98
C LYS A 274 1.98 3.94 -6.14
N ALA A 275 2.02 3.80 -4.82
CA ALA A 275 0.98 4.34 -3.96
C ALA A 275 0.96 5.87 -3.99
N GLU A 276 -0.18 6.47 -3.72
CA GLU A 276 -0.34 7.93 -3.71
C GLU A 276 -0.76 8.39 -2.31
N ILE A 277 -0.08 9.43 -1.80
CA ILE A 277 -0.44 10.10 -0.55
C ILE A 277 -1.08 11.44 -0.89
N LEU A 278 -2.38 11.59 -0.62
CA LEU A 278 -3.05 12.87 -0.74
C LEU A 278 -2.89 13.67 0.56
N LYS A 279 -2.00 14.67 0.55
CA LYS A 279 -1.83 15.60 1.67
C LYS A 279 -3.07 16.51 1.76
N SER A 280 -3.55 16.76 2.98
CA SER A 280 -4.68 17.65 3.26
C SER A 280 -4.55 19.06 2.66
N ASN A 281 -3.32 19.50 2.37
CA ASN A 281 -3.03 20.84 1.85
C ASN A 281 -3.06 20.93 0.30
N ILE A 282 -3.50 19.88 -0.41
CA ILE A 282 -3.59 19.92 -1.89
C ILE A 282 -4.60 21.00 -2.36
N SER A 283 -5.54 21.41 -1.51
CA SER A 283 -6.44 22.55 -1.74
C SER A 283 -5.70 23.88 -1.95
N SER A 284 -4.46 24.05 -1.47
CA SER A 284 -3.70 25.30 -1.61
C SER A 284 -2.60 25.27 -2.68
N SER A 285 -2.14 24.07 -3.12
CA SER A 285 -0.98 23.96 -4.03
C SER A 285 -1.32 23.63 -5.49
N ARG A 286 -2.54 23.17 -5.80
CA ARG A 286 -2.93 22.75 -7.16
C ARG A 286 -4.10 23.52 -7.77
N ASN A 287 -4.60 24.59 -7.15
CA ASN A 287 -5.86 25.25 -7.55
C ASN A 287 -7.03 24.26 -7.74
N LEU A 288 -7.02 23.14 -7.01
CA LEU A 288 -8.10 22.15 -7.03
C LEU A 288 -9.15 22.56 -6.00
N ASN A 289 -10.40 22.68 -6.43
CA ASN A 289 -11.48 22.97 -5.50
C ASN A 289 -11.74 21.76 -4.59
N HIS A 290 -12.41 21.99 -3.46
CA HIS A 290 -12.77 20.91 -2.52
C HIS A 290 -13.59 19.78 -3.18
N HIS A 291 -14.43 20.12 -4.16
CA HIS A 291 -15.19 19.14 -4.93
C HIS A 291 -14.30 18.22 -5.77
N ASP A 292 -13.27 18.76 -6.44
CA ASP A 292 -12.36 17.97 -7.27
C ASP A 292 -11.50 17.04 -6.42
N THR A 293 -11.10 17.49 -5.23
CA THR A 293 -10.33 16.69 -4.27
C THR A 293 -11.15 15.50 -3.75
N ASN A 294 -12.43 15.71 -3.40
CA ASN A 294 -13.30 14.63 -2.94
C ASN A 294 -13.60 13.62 -4.06
N SER A 295 -13.77 14.09 -5.30
CA SER A 295 -13.94 13.23 -6.47
C SER A 295 -12.71 12.35 -6.70
N LEU A 296 -11.50 12.93 -6.64
CA LEU A 296 -10.24 12.19 -6.75
C LEU A 296 -10.06 11.15 -5.63
N ILE A 297 -10.33 11.54 -4.38
CA ILE A 297 -10.29 10.62 -3.23
C ILE A 297 -11.24 9.44 -3.46
N SER A 298 -12.46 9.70 -3.93
CA SER A 298 -13.42 8.63 -4.20
C SER A 298 -12.94 7.72 -5.33
N PHE A 299 -12.40 8.30 -6.40
CA PHE A 299 -11.84 7.55 -7.53
C PHE A 299 -10.69 6.61 -7.10
N PHE A 300 -9.72 7.12 -6.33
CA PHE A 300 -8.59 6.31 -5.84
C PHE A 300 -9.05 5.21 -4.87
N ARG A 301 -9.97 5.54 -3.96
CA ARG A 301 -10.59 4.57 -3.05
C ARG A 301 -11.26 3.44 -3.82
N LYS A 302 -12.09 3.80 -4.80
CA LYS A 302 -12.83 2.85 -5.65
C LYS A 302 -11.88 1.91 -6.38
N LYS A 303 -10.77 2.42 -6.91
CA LYS A 303 -9.77 1.60 -7.61
C LYS A 303 -9.21 0.50 -6.71
N ASP A 304 -8.77 0.85 -5.50
CA ASP A 304 -8.23 -0.15 -4.56
C ASP A 304 -9.29 -1.16 -4.10
N ILE A 305 -10.52 -0.71 -3.83
CA ILE A 305 -11.65 -1.58 -3.48
C ILE A 305 -11.94 -2.57 -4.60
N TYR A 306 -11.96 -2.08 -5.85
CA TYR A 306 -12.20 -2.92 -7.01
C TYR A 306 -11.12 -3.99 -7.13
N ALA A 307 -9.85 -3.61 -7.04
CA ALA A 307 -8.71 -4.54 -7.10
C ALA A 307 -8.78 -5.66 -6.04
N ILE A 308 -9.11 -5.34 -4.79
CA ILE A 308 -9.34 -6.35 -3.74
C ILE A 308 -10.53 -7.26 -4.11
N SER A 309 -11.60 -6.69 -4.65
CA SER A 309 -12.79 -7.44 -5.04
C SER A 309 -12.51 -8.44 -6.17
N ILE A 310 -11.65 -8.10 -7.13
CA ILE A 310 -11.17 -9.03 -8.18
C ILE A 310 -10.44 -10.21 -7.56
N ILE A 311 -9.57 -9.93 -6.59
CA ILE A 311 -8.78 -10.95 -5.89
C ILE A 311 -9.72 -11.91 -5.16
N ILE A 312 -10.72 -11.37 -4.46
CA ILE A 312 -11.70 -12.17 -3.74
C ILE A 312 -12.52 -13.04 -4.71
N LEU A 313 -13.03 -12.45 -5.79
CA LEU A 313 -13.77 -13.19 -6.83
C LEU A 313 -12.91 -14.32 -7.42
N SER A 314 -11.64 -14.04 -7.68
CA SER A 314 -10.69 -15.03 -8.21
C SER A 314 -10.48 -16.21 -7.25
N ILE A 315 -10.46 -15.96 -5.93
CA ILE A 315 -10.37 -17.01 -4.92
C ILE A 315 -11.62 -17.91 -4.96
N PHE A 316 -12.81 -17.31 -5.01
CA PHE A 316 -14.07 -18.07 -5.07
C PHE A 316 -14.22 -18.88 -6.35
N ALA A 317 -13.95 -18.26 -7.50
CA ALA A 317 -14.03 -18.90 -8.81
C ALA A 317 -12.87 -19.86 -9.09
N LYS A 318 -11.82 -19.85 -8.24
CA LYS A 318 -10.57 -20.61 -8.44
C LYS A 318 -9.93 -20.33 -9.80
N LYS A 319 -10.09 -19.10 -10.29
CA LYS A 319 -9.59 -18.61 -11.57
C LYS A 319 -8.94 -17.25 -11.34
N LEU A 320 -7.75 -17.02 -11.87
CA LEU A 320 -7.14 -15.70 -11.82
C LEU A 320 -7.79 -14.78 -12.85
N TYR A 321 -8.39 -13.69 -12.38
CA TYR A 321 -8.85 -12.60 -13.24
C TYR A 321 -7.85 -11.44 -13.22
N GLN A 322 -7.59 -10.84 -14.38
CA GLN A 322 -6.83 -9.59 -14.49
C GLN A 322 -7.77 -8.37 -14.54
N GLU A 323 -7.33 -7.23 -14.02
CA GLU A 323 -8.11 -5.98 -13.96
C GLU A 323 -8.62 -5.54 -15.35
N SER A 324 -7.79 -5.68 -16.39
CA SER A 324 -8.17 -5.37 -17.78
C SER A 324 -9.13 -6.37 -18.40
N GLN A 325 -9.13 -7.64 -17.95
CA GLN A 325 -10.05 -8.67 -18.42
C GLN A 325 -11.42 -8.53 -17.75
N LEU A 326 -11.44 -8.04 -16.51
CA LEU A 326 -12.65 -8.01 -15.69
C LEU A 326 -13.61 -6.88 -16.10
N LEU A 327 -13.11 -5.75 -16.59
CA LEU A 327 -13.98 -4.66 -17.06
C LEU A 327 -14.82 -5.08 -18.28
N ASP A 328 -14.25 -5.87 -19.19
CA ASP A 328 -14.94 -6.39 -20.38
C ASP A 328 -15.78 -7.65 -20.08
N GLU A 329 -15.36 -8.52 -19.14
CA GLU A 329 -16.13 -9.71 -18.74
C GLU A 329 -17.32 -9.38 -17.81
N LEU A 330 -17.24 -8.33 -16.97
CA LEU A 330 -18.30 -7.92 -16.04
C LEU A 330 -19.25 -6.84 -16.57
N LEU A 331 -18.93 -6.18 -17.69
CA LEU A 331 -19.84 -5.24 -18.38
C LEU A 331 -21.06 -5.92 -19.05
N MET A 332 -21.58 -7.01 -18.46
CA MET A 332 -22.85 -7.61 -18.84
C MET A 332 -22.93 -8.02 -20.32
N LYS A 333 -21.94 -8.76 -20.82
CA LYS A 333 -22.13 -9.47 -22.10
C LYS A 333 -21.88 -10.96 -22.09
N ASN A 334 -21.22 -11.55 -21.10
CA ASN A 334 -21.16 -13.00 -21.00
C ASN A 334 -20.70 -13.46 -19.61
N TYR A 335 -21.65 -13.91 -18.78
CA TYR A 335 -21.46 -14.89 -17.71
C TYR A 335 -20.98 -16.25 -18.27
N GLN A 336 -19.96 -16.25 -19.14
CA GLN A 336 -19.48 -17.47 -19.78
C GLN A 336 -18.36 -18.15 -18.99
N ASN A 337 -17.76 -17.46 -18.02
CA ASN A 337 -16.52 -17.91 -17.36
C ASN A 337 -16.54 -17.98 -15.83
N VAL A 338 -17.61 -17.52 -15.17
CA VAL A 338 -18.05 -18.03 -13.86
C VAL A 338 -19.32 -18.78 -14.19
N SER A 339 -19.38 -20.08 -13.96
CA SER A 339 -20.63 -20.79 -14.21
C SER A 339 -21.72 -20.11 -13.37
N TYR A 340 -22.85 -19.73 -13.97
CA TYR A 340 -24.02 -19.22 -13.22
C TYR A 340 -24.32 -20.12 -12.00
N ILE A 341 -24.04 -21.41 -12.13
CA ILE A 341 -24.17 -22.42 -11.07
C ILE A 341 -23.18 -22.17 -9.91
N GLU A 342 -21.93 -21.79 -10.18
CA GLU A 342 -20.91 -21.51 -9.16
C GLU A 342 -21.23 -20.24 -8.37
N PHE A 343 -21.72 -19.20 -9.03
CA PHE A 343 -22.18 -17.97 -8.38
C PHE A 343 -23.43 -18.24 -7.51
N MET A 344 -24.41 -18.99 -8.05
CA MET A 344 -25.63 -19.35 -7.31
C MET A 344 -25.37 -20.30 -6.13
N ASN A 345 -24.20 -20.95 -6.07
CA ASN A 345 -23.78 -21.79 -4.94
C ASN A 345 -23.12 -21.02 -3.80
N LEU A 346 -22.75 -19.74 -3.98
CA LEU A 346 -22.23 -18.90 -2.90
C LEU A 346 -23.30 -18.65 -1.84
N LEU A 347 -22.88 -18.43 -0.59
CA LEU A 347 -23.79 -17.94 0.44
C LEU A 347 -24.51 -16.65 -0.02
N PRO A 348 -25.80 -16.46 0.26
CA PRO A 348 -26.54 -15.26 -0.17
C PRO A 348 -25.86 -13.92 0.19
N PRO A 349 -25.21 -13.76 1.36
CA PRO A 349 -24.45 -12.54 1.66
C PRO A 349 -23.25 -12.30 0.73
N LEU A 350 -22.60 -13.34 0.23
CA LEU A 350 -21.50 -13.23 -0.73
C LEU A 350 -22.00 -12.85 -2.13
N GLN A 351 -23.15 -13.40 -2.54
CA GLN A 351 -23.82 -13.00 -3.78
C GLN A 351 -24.14 -11.50 -3.74
N GLN A 352 -24.76 -11.03 -2.67
CA GLN A 352 -25.10 -9.62 -2.49
C GLN A 352 -23.85 -8.71 -2.50
N PHE A 353 -22.75 -9.13 -1.87
CA PHE A 353 -21.49 -8.41 -1.91
C PHE A 353 -20.99 -8.21 -3.34
N PHE A 354 -20.96 -9.27 -4.14
CA PHE A 354 -20.53 -9.19 -5.54
C PHE A 354 -21.53 -8.43 -6.41
N GLU A 355 -22.83 -8.53 -6.14
CA GLU A 355 -23.85 -7.76 -6.85
C GLU A 355 -23.62 -6.25 -6.68
N ILE A 356 -23.34 -5.80 -5.45
CA ILE A 356 -23.05 -4.38 -5.15
C ILE A 356 -21.83 -3.89 -5.92
N LEU A 357 -20.78 -4.71 -6.04
CA LEU A 357 -19.49 -4.29 -6.59
C LEU A 357 -19.39 -4.43 -8.11
N PHE A 358 -20.08 -5.40 -8.69
CA PHE A 358 -19.83 -5.82 -10.07
C PHE A 358 -21.04 -5.69 -11.01
N THR A 359 -22.22 -5.35 -10.50
CA THR A 359 -23.41 -5.17 -11.36
C THR A 359 -23.71 -3.71 -11.66
N GLU A 360 -24.39 -3.46 -12.77
CA GLU A 360 -24.87 -2.11 -13.12
C GLU A 360 -25.82 -1.52 -12.06
N LYS A 361 -26.57 -2.36 -11.35
CA LYS A 361 -27.45 -1.93 -10.25
C LYS A 361 -26.65 -1.36 -9.08
N GLY A 362 -25.45 -1.89 -8.83
CA GLY A 362 -24.52 -1.44 -7.79
C GLY A 362 -23.54 -0.35 -8.23
N ARG A 363 -23.45 -0.05 -9.53
CA ARG A 363 -22.49 0.92 -10.11
C ARG A 363 -22.61 2.32 -9.51
N TYR A 364 -23.81 2.77 -9.13
CA TYR A 364 -23.99 4.08 -8.47
C TYR A 364 -23.55 4.07 -7.01
N LEU A 365 -23.62 2.90 -6.34
CA LEU A 365 -23.21 2.75 -4.95
C LEU A 365 -21.69 2.65 -4.81
N ILE A 366 -21.00 2.02 -5.77
CA ILE A 366 -19.54 1.86 -5.70
C ILE A 366 -18.78 3.19 -5.72
N ASP A 367 -19.38 4.23 -6.30
CA ASP A 367 -18.79 5.58 -6.38
C ASP A 367 -18.81 6.31 -5.02
N THR A 368 -19.61 5.84 -4.07
CA THR A 368 -19.69 6.39 -2.72
C THR A 368 -19.24 5.40 -1.63
N LEU A 369 -19.09 4.12 -1.99
CA LEU A 369 -18.77 3.03 -1.08
C LEU A 369 -17.39 3.22 -0.44
N THR A 370 -17.35 3.18 0.89
CA THR A 370 -16.10 3.11 1.66
C THR A 370 -15.80 1.68 2.12
N CYS A 371 -14.54 1.42 2.48
CA CYS A 371 -14.18 0.15 3.12
C CYS A 371 -14.98 -0.10 4.41
N ASN A 372 -15.39 0.96 5.12
CA ASN A 372 -16.24 0.84 6.31
C ASN A 372 -17.67 0.39 5.94
N ASP A 373 -18.24 0.92 4.86
CA ASP A 373 -19.55 0.50 4.37
C ASP A 373 -19.53 -0.98 3.94
N ILE A 374 -18.46 -1.39 3.26
CA ILE A 374 -18.23 -2.80 2.91
C ILE A 374 -18.19 -3.67 4.15
N LEU A 375 -17.42 -3.28 5.17
CA LEU A 375 -17.26 -4.06 6.41
C LEU A 375 -18.56 -4.19 7.22
N ASN A 376 -19.57 -3.35 6.96
CA ASN A 376 -20.89 -3.40 7.58
C ASN A 376 -21.90 -4.29 6.84
N LEU A 377 -21.53 -4.86 5.69
CA LEU A 377 -22.37 -5.80 4.94
C LEU A 377 -22.56 -7.12 5.71
N ASP A 378 -23.68 -7.79 5.46
CA ASP A 378 -24.09 -8.99 6.22
C ASP A 378 -23.10 -10.15 6.11
N VAL A 379 -22.31 -10.20 5.02
CA VAL A 379 -21.24 -11.19 4.84
C VAL A 379 -20.20 -11.16 5.97
N PHE A 380 -19.95 -10.00 6.56
CA PHE A 380 -18.98 -9.84 7.65
C PHE A 380 -19.60 -9.98 9.05
N LYS A 381 -20.93 -10.10 9.15
CA LYS A 381 -21.66 -10.37 10.40
C LYS A 381 -21.79 -11.87 10.69
N LEU A 382 -21.37 -12.72 9.75
CA LEU A 382 -21.32 -14.15 9.94
C LEU A 382 -20.30 -14.48 11.05
N ASN A 383 -20.79 -15.04 12.16
CA ASN A 383 -19.95 -15.40 13.30
C ASN A 383 -19.16 -16.68 13.00
N PHE A 384 -17.92 -16.50 12.57
CA PHE A 384 -16.94 -17.56 12.41
C PHE A 384 -15.93 -17.48 13.57
N GLN A 385 -15.96 -18.44 14.49
CA GLN A 385 -14.96 -18.52 15.56
C GLN A 385 -13.62 -18.91 14.93
N ARG A 386 -12.56 -18.10 15.12
CA ARG A 386 -11.19 -18.43 14.67
C ARG A 386 -10.79 -19.80 15.21
N ARG A 387 -10.88 -20.83 14.37
CA ARG A 387 -10.23 -22.11 14.63
C ARG A 387 -8.75 -21.90 14.36
N THR A 388 -7.93 -21.97 15.40
CA THR A 388 -6.47 -22.11 15.24
C THR A 388 -6.21 -23.46 14.57
N SER A 389 -6.06 -23.45 13.25
CA SER A 389 -5.85 -24.65 12.44
C SER A 389 -4.44 -25.20 12.68
N LYS A 390 -4.31 -26.10 13.66
CA LYS A 390 -3.31 -27.17 13.53
C LYS A 390 -3.75 -28.01 12.33
N PHE A 391 -2.95 -28.02 11.27
CA PHE A 391 -3.16 -28.87 10.11
C PHE A 391 -3.32 -30.33 10.54
N ASN A 392 -4.54 -30.86 10.51
CA ASN A 392 -4.75 -32.30 10.41
C ASN A 392 -4.57 -32.66 8.94
N GLN A 393 -3.37 -33.15 8.59
CA GLN A 393 -3.23 -33.99 7.43
C GLN A 393 -3.92 -35.33 7.73
N GLY A 394 -5.01 -35.60 7.04
CA GLY A 394 -5.63 -36.93 7.00
C GLY A 394 -7.13 -36.94 7.33
N LEU A 395 -7.91 -37.40 6.34
CA LEU A 395 -9.22 -38.05 6.49
C LEU A 395 -10.36 -37.20 7.08
N HIS A 396 -11.08 -36.47 6.21
CA HIS A 396 -12.55 -36.42 6.25
C HIS A 396 -13.10 -35.83 4.94
N VAL A 397 -13.09 -36.64 3.88
CA VAL A 397 -13.97 -36.45 2.72
C VAL A 397 -14.86 -37.67 2.67
N GLN A 398 -15.95 -37.66 3.45
CA GLN A 398 -17.08 -38.59 3.36
C GLN A 398 -18.09 -38.18 4.44
N ALA A 399 -18.99 -37.25 4.11
CA ALA A 399 -20.24 -37.05 4.86
C ALA A 399 -21.27 -36.17 4.15
N PHE A 400 -20.91 -35.39 3.11
CA PHE A 400 -21.87 -34.45 2.49
C PHE A 400 -22.34 -34.82 1.07
N ASP A 401 -21.95 -35.98 0.53
CA ASP A 401 -22.27 -36.38 -0.86
C ASP A 401 -23.41 -37.41 -1.03
N LEU A 402 -24.15 -37.74 0.03
CA LEU A 402 -25.28 -38.68 -0.06
C LEU A 402 -26.61 -38.04 0.33
N LYS A 403 -27.09 -37.13 -0.52
CA LYS A 403 -28.51 -36.75 -0.62
C LYS A 403 -28.79 -35.92 -1.88
N ARG A 404 -28.27 -36.34 -3.04
CA ARG A 404 -28.58 -35.69 -4.32
C ARG A 404 -28.82 -36.70 -5.44
N GLN A 405 -29.85 -37.52 -5.28
CA GLN A 405 -30.56 -38.10 -6.41
C GLN A 405 -32.05 -38.16 -6.10
N SER A 406 -32.80 -37.30 -6.79
CA SER A 406 -34.09 -37.60 -7.44
C SER A 406 -35.08 -36.44 -7.38
N ARG A 407 -35.69 -36.20 -8.55
CA ARG A 407 -36.94 -35.47 -8.83
C ARG A 407 -36.85 -33.93 -8.96
N PHE A 408 -36.74 -33.41 -10.19
CA PHE A 408 -37.89 -33.00 -11.01
C PHE A 408 -37.41 -32.24 -12.27
N LEU A 409 -38.00 -32.59 -13.43
CA LEU A 409 -37.90 -31.86 -14.70
C LEU A 409 -38.70 -30.53 -14.63
N PRO A 410 -38.36 -29.51 -15.43
CA PRO A 410 -38.91 -28.17 -15.29
C PRO A 410 -40.28 -28.02 -15.97
N ARG A 411 -41.13 -27.13 -15.44
CA ARG A 411 -42.22 -26.48 -16.19
C ARG A 411 -42.06 -24.96 -16.13
N PRO A 412 -42.36 -24.22 -17.22
CA PRO A 412 -42.08 -22.80 -17.31
C PRO A 412 -43.21 -21.90 -16.80
N SER A 413 -42.81 -20.67 -16.45
CA SER A 413 -43.58 -19.42 -16.30
C SER A 413 -44.38 -19.16 -15.01
N GLN A 414 -43.94 -18.10 -14.29
CA GLN A 414 -44.69 -17.02 -13.62
C GLN A 414 -43.69 -16.31 -12.68
N LYS A 415 -42.83 -15.44 -13.24
CA LYS A 415 -42.97 -13.97 -13.19
C LYS A 415 -43.36 -13.41 -11.82
N ASP A 416 -42.39 -12.69 -11.27
CA ASP A 416 -42.53 -11.35 -10.69
C ASP A 416 -43.66 -11.18 -9.67
N ASN A 417 -43.36 -11.36 -8.38
CA ASN A 417 -43.94 -10.54 -7.28
C ASN A 417 -43.46 -10.86 -5.84
N LEU A 418 -42.27 -11.44 -5.62
CA LEU A 418 -41.83 -11.77 -4.25
C LEU A 418 -40.44 -11.24 -3.82
N GLN A 419 -39.78 -10.39 -4.60
CA GLN A 419 -38.44 -9.87 -4.24
C GLN A 419 -38.38 -8.40 -3.83
N LEU A 420 -39.48 -7.65 -3.84
CA LEU A 420 -39.48 -6.22 -3.51
C LEU A 420 -39.82 -5.88 -2.05
N SER A 421 -40.32 -6.82 -1.24
CA SER A 421 -40.76 -6.52 0.14
C SER A 421 -39.70 -6.73 1.22
N TYR A 422 -38.55 -7.33 0.89
CA TYR A 422 -37.48 -7.62 1.88
C TYR A 422 -36.30 -6.66 1.84
N LEU A 423 -36.01 -6.01 0.70
CA LEU A 423 -34.88 -5.09 0.57
C LEU A 423 -35.13 -3.68 1.14
N GLN A 424 -36.39 -3.30 1.39
CA GLN A 424 -36.74 -1.99 1.94
C GLN A 424 -36.61 -1.90 3.48
N LYS A 425 -36.39 -3.01 4.19
CA LYS A 425 -36.36 -2.99 5.68
C LYS A 425 -35.00 -2.67 6.30
N SER A 426 -33.92 -2.56 5.53
CA SER A 426 -32.56 -2.52 6.08
C SER A 426 -31.81 -1.19 5.93
N LEU A 427 -32.36 -0.19 5.25
CA LEU A 427 -31.71 1.11 5.04
C LEU A 427 -32.71 2.24 5.31
N LYS A 428 -32.60 2.89 6.48
CA LYS A 428 -33.33 4.14 6.75
C LYS A 428 -32.61 5.29 6.03
N LEU A 429 -33.11 5.67 4.86
CA LEU A 429 -32.81 6.96 4.22
C LEU A 429 -33.89 7.99 4.61
N PRO A 430 -33.56 9.29 4.72
CA PRO A 430 -34.54 10.32 5.10
C PRO A 430 -35.54 10.60 3.97
N ASN A 431 -36.81 10.84 4.36
CA ASN A 431 -37.91 11.16 3.47
C ASN A 431 -37.78 12.56 2.87
N ILE A 432 -37.99 12.67 1.56
CA ILE A 432 -38.25 13.94 0.87
C ILE A 432 -39.71 13.87 0.40
N ASN A 433 -40.59 14.65 1.05
CA ASN A 433 -41.94 14.93 0.57
C ASN A 433 -41.96 16.29 -0.15
N ASP A 434 -42.63 16.27 -1.31
CA ASP A 434 -43.51 17.28 -1.94
C ASP A 434 -43.00 18.73 -2.10
N SER A 435 -43.01 19.33 -3.28
CA SER A 435 -44.23 19.61 -4.06
C SER A 435 -43.87 20.39 -5.34
N CYS A 436 -44.56 20.12 -6.45
CA CYS A 436 -45.33 21.12 -7.21
C CYS A 436 -45.84 20.53 -8.54
N GLU A 437 -47.15 20.33 -8.49
CA GLU A 437 -48.14 20.04 -9.50
C GLU A 437 -48.20 21.11 -10.62
N ILE A 438 -48.50 20.72 -11.88
CA ILE A 438 -49.62 21.24 -12.73
C ILE A 438 -49.37 21.20 -14.26
N LYS A 439 -50.19 20.35 -14.88
CA LYS A 439 -50.99 20.44 -16.14
C LYS A 439 -50.35 20.42 -17.54
N ALA A 440 -50.96 19.52 -18.32
CA ALA A 440 -50.85 19.31 -19.75
C ALA A 440 -51.63 20.34 -20.58
N THR A 441 -51.14 20.60 -21.79
CA THR A 441 -51.96 20.91 -22.97
C THR A 441 -51.31 20.34 -24.24
N GLN A 442 -52.20 19.91 -25.14
CA GLN A 442 -51.94 19.16 -26.36
C GLN A 442 -51.47 20.04 -27.54
N ASN A 443 -50.89 19.36 -28.53
CA ASN A 443 -50.97 19.55 -29.99
C ASN A 443 -49.77 20.12 -30.78
N GLN A 444 -49.40 19.28 -31.78
CA GLN A 444 -48.96 19.55 -33.16
C GLN A 444 -47.46 19.49 -33.55
N SER A 445 -47.23 18.58 -34.50
CA SER A 445 -46.31 18.57 -35.67
C SER A 445 -44.79 18.34 -35.52
N TYR A 446 -44.39 17.15 -35.99
CA TYR A 446 -43.23 16.75 -36.82
C TYR A 446 -41.85 17.48 -36.77
N SER A 447 -40.85 16.61 -36.51
CA SER A 447 -39.48 16.51 -37.07
C SER A 447 -38.29 17.07 -36.24
N PRO A 448 -37.10 16.40 -36.31
CA PRO A 448 -36.16 16.35 -35.19
C PRO A 448 -34.91 17.21 -35.43
N GLN A 449 -34.65 18.17 -34.54
CA GLN A 449 -33.33 18.78 -34.36
C GLN A 449 -33.13 19.08 -32.86
N THR A 450 -31.88 18.88 -32.39
CA THR A 450 -31.32 19.14 -31.04
C THR A 450 -31.10 17.95 -30.09
N GLU A 451 -30.30 16.97 -30.52
CA GLU A 451 -29.31 16.35 -29.61
C GLU A 451 -27.96 17.03 -29.87
N ASN A 452 -27.59 18.01 -29.03
CA ASN A 452 -26.21 18.45 -28.84
C ASN A 452 -26.17 19.51 -27.74
N CYS A 453 -25.92 19.09 -26.50
CA CYS A 453 -25.09 19.80 -25.51
C CYS A 453 -25.12 19.01 -24.20
N LEU A 454 -24.04 18.28 -23.91
CA LEU A 454 -23.44 18.07 -22.57
C LEU A 454 -22.43 16.90 -22.51
N SER A 455 -21.93 16.39 -23.64
CA SER A 455 -20.87 15.37 -23.68
C SER A 455 -19.53 15.82 -24.27
N ASN A 456 -19.31 17.13 -24.49
CA ASN A 456 -18.11 17.64 -25.19
C ASN A 456 -17.17 18.55 -24.37
N ARG A 457 -17.17 18.46 -23.02
CA ARG A 457 -16.22 19.26 -22.20
C ARG A 457 -15.12 18.49 -21.47
N LEU A 458 -14.98 17.17 -21.67
CA LEU A 458 -13.93 16.37 -21.01
C LEU A 458 -13.00 15.61 -21.96
N ILE A 459 -13.06 15.84 -23.28
CA ILE A 459 -12.19 15.15 -24.26
C ILE A 459 -11.13 16.08 -24.91
N ASN A 460 -11.08 17.37 -24.56
CA ASN A 460 -10.20 18.34 -25.24
C ASN A 460 -9.00 18.89 -24.46
N GLU A 461 -8.43 18.16 -23.50
CA GLU A 461 -7.13 18.56 -22.87
C GLU A 461 -6.02 17.48 -22.91
N CYS A 462 -6.08 16.52 -23.84
CA CYS A 462 -4.97 15.57 -24.07
C CYS A 462 -4.37 15.63 -25.49
N LYS A 463 -4.58 16.71 -26.22
CA LYS A 463 -3.89 16.95 -27.50
C LYS A 463 -3.55 18.44 -27.61
N ILE A 464 -2.31 18.80 -27.26
CA ILE A 464 -1.43 19.79 -27.92
C ILE A 464 -0.14 19.83 -27.09
N ASN A 465 0.86 19.05 -27.53
CA ASN A 465 2.28 19.41 -27.58
C ASN A 465 3.09 18.19 -28.02
N ASN A 466 2.88 17.77 -29.27
CA ASN A 466 3.87 17.04 -30.04
C ASN A 466 4.19 17.90 -31.27
N GLN A 467 5.30 18.64 -31.19
CA GLN A 467 5.99 19.14 -32.36
C GLN A 467 7.23 18.27 -32.57
N THR A 468 7.15 17.39 -33.58
CA THR A 468 8.30 16.78 -34.25
C THR A 468 8.67 17.59 -35.49
N PRO A 469 9.96 17.71 -35.86
CA PRO A 469 10.36 17.90 -37.25
C PRO A 469 10.88 16.59 -37.88
N ARG A 470 10.03 16.05 -38.76
CA ARG A 470 10.25 15.52 -40.12
C ARG A 470 11.63 15.04 -40.66
N TYR A 471 11.53 13.92 -41.39
CA TYR A 471 12.29 13.41 -42.58
C TYR A 471 13.71 12.88 -42.33
N SER A 472 14.24 11.81 -42.95
CA SER A 472 13.77 10.85 -43.98
C SER A 472 14.87 9.77 -44.19
N ILE A 473 14.47 8.57 -44.66
CA ILE A 473 15.24 7.62 -45.50
C ILE A 473 16.50 6.95 -44.92
N LEU A 474 16.44 5.62 -44.65
CA LEU A 474 17.28 4.62 -45.33
C LEU A 474 16.85 3.17 -44.99
N ARG A 475 16.67 2.39 -46.06
CA ARG A 475 16.46 0.93 -46.10
C ARG A 475 17.79 0.17 -45.91
N LYS A 476 17.65 -1.13 -45.57
CA LYS A 476 18.63 -2.25 -45.62
C LYS A 476 19.53 -2.37 -44.39
N PHE A 477 19.83 -3.51 -43.78
CA PHE A 477 19.81 -4.92 -44.20
C PHE A 477 19.39 -5.82 -43.03
N LEU A 478 18.57 -6.84 -43.32
CA LEU A 478 18.64 -8.15 -42.67
C LEU A 478 19.15 -9.11 -43.75
N SER A 479 20.18 -9.88 -43.44
CA SER A 479 20.51 -11.12 -44.14
C SER A 479 20.83 -12.16 -43.08
N PRO A 480 20.25 -13.37 -43.14
CA PRO A 480 20.73 -14.52 -42.41
C PRO A 480 21.75 -15.31 -43.25
N ASN A 481 22.67 -15.99 -42.56
CA ASN A 481 23.50 -17.11 -43.02
C ASN A 481 24.40 -16.89 -44.26
N VAL A 482 25.70 -16.66 -44.03
CA VAL A 482 26.85 -17.59 -44.15
C VAL A 482 28.05 -16.92 -43.49
#